data_AF-A0A920NDE3-F1
#
_entry.id   AF-A0A920NDE3-F1
#
_cell.length_a   1.000
_cell.length_b   1.000
_cell.length_c   1.000
_cell.angle_alpha   90.00
_cell.angle_beta   90.00
_cell.angle_gamma   90.00
#
_symmetry.space_group_name_H-M   'P 1'
#
loop_
_entity.id
_entity.type
_entity.pdbx_description
1 polymer ?
#
loop_
_entity_poly.entity_id
_entity_poly.type
_entity_poly.pdbx_seq_one_letter_code
_entity_poly.pdbx_strand_id
1 'polypeptide(L)'
;MDVAISVVGIKAVVVVSRCPEVSQICQSLGIKYLFEITRGGLNPALSRASRIVGAWGVRKILVLPSDLPMVDRNDLCLLVARAGRAGAAIAPDRWLRGTNALCVPTRSTFNFQFGFESYAKHRIEAGRCDIKLVSLPRCSLSFDVDWPRDLLQLSSFQLTHEGWWNR
;
A
#
# COMPACT_ATOMS: atom_id res chain seq x y z
N MET A 1 8.47 5.21 6.53
CA MET A 1 8.75 5.62 5.13
C MET A 1 10.02 4.96 4.59
N ASP A 2 11.03 4.72 5.43
CA ASP A 2 12.31 4.10 5.04
C ASP A 2 12.16 2.74 4.34
N VAL A 3 11.25 1.88 4.83
CA VAL A 3 10.96 0.59 4.21
C VAL A 3 10.48 0.77 2.76
N ALA A 4 9.55 1.70 2.51
CA ALA A 4 9.04 1.98 1.17
C ALA A 4 10.14 2.52 0.25
N ILE A 5 11.01 3.43 0.74
CA ILE A 5 12.12 3.98 -0.06
C ILE A 5 13.14 2.88 -0.42
N SER A 6 13.33 1.89 0.45
CA SER A 6 14.33 0.83 0.25
C SER A 6 13.95 -0.22 -0.80
N VAL A 7 12.70 -0.25 -1.28
CA VAL A 7 12.21 -1.26 -2.24
C VAL A 7 12.90 -1.07 -3.59
N VAL A 8 13.51 -2.14 -4.09
CA VAL A 8 14.25 -2.12 -5.36
C VAL A 8 13.30 -1.85 -6.54
N GLY A 9 13.72 -0.95 -7.45
CA GLY A 9 12.97 -0.63 -8.66
C GLY A 9 11.85 0.41 -8.49
N ILE A 10 11.73 1.01 -7.29
CA ILE A 10 10.87 2.18 -7.09
C ILE A 10 11.50 3.40 -7.76
N LYS A 11 10.76 4.01 -8.68
CA LYS A 11 11.17 5.27 -9.35
C LYS A 11 10.90 6.50 -8.50
N ALA A 12 9.86 6.46 -7.66
CA ALA A 12 9.46 7.56 -6.81
C ALA A 12 8.57 7.04 -5.68
N VAL A 13 8.72 7.63 -4.49
CA VAL A 13 7.76 7.52 -3.39
C VAL A 13 6.93 8.80 -3.40
N VAL A 14 5.62 8.65 -3.30
CA VAL A 14 4.67 9.76 -3.27
C VAL A 14 3.75 9.60 -2.06
N VAL A 15 3.69 10.62 -1.22
CA VAL A 15 2.76 10.67 -0.09
C VAL A 15 1.58 11.53 -0.47
N VAL A 16 0.37 11.00 -0.28
CA VAL A 16 -0.90 11.71 -0.52
C VAL A 16 -1.52 12.02 0.83
N SER A 17 -1.73 13.31 1.13
CA SER A 17 -2.35 13.72 2.40
C SER A 17 -2.98 15.12 2.30
N ARG A 18 -3.82 15.47 3.28
CA ARG A 18 -4.33 16.83 3.51
C ARG A 18 -3.60 17.56 4.62
N CYS A 19 -2.72 16.87 5.34
CA CYS A 19 -2.04 17.37 6.54
C CYS A 19 -0.78 18.19 6.16
N PRO A 20 -0.76 19.51 6.45
CA PRO A 20 0.40 20.36 6.15
C PRO A 20 1.70 19.88 6.83
N GLU A 21 1.59 19.30 8.02
CA GLU A 21 2.72 18.75 8.78
C GLU A 21 3.36 17.57 8.03
N VAL A 22 2.55 16.72 7.38
CA VAL A 22 3.05 15.63 6.54
C VAL A 22 3.81 16.18 5.31
N SER A 23 3.37 17.31 4.76
CA SER A 23 4.09 17.98 3.66
C SER A 23 5.51 18.39 4.08
N GLN A 24 5.66 18.97 5.28
CA GLN A 24 6.97 19.38 5.80
C GLN A 24 7.90 18.17 6.01
N ILE A 25 7.38 17.07 6.54
CA ILE A 25 8.13 15.82 6.70
C ILE A 25 8.55 15.25 5.33
N CYS A 26 7.67 15.30 4.33
CA CYS A 26 8.03 14.83 2.98
C CYS A 26 9.14 15.68 2.36
N GLN A 27 9.09 17.00 2.56
CA GLN A 27 10.12 17.91 2.05
C GLN A 27 11.49 17.64 2.68
N SER A 28 11.56 17.44 4.00
CA SER A 28 12.83 17.14 4.68
C SER A 28 13.44 15.81 4.25
N LEU A 29 12.61 14.85 3.82
CA LEU A 29 13.02 13.54 3.34
C LEU A 29 13.22 13.47 1.81
N GLY A 30 13.01 14.57 1.08
CA GLY A 30 13.07 14.59 -0.40
C GLY A 30 11.98 13.74 -1.08
N ILE A 31 10.90 13.42 -0.37
CA ILE A 31 9.77 12.62 -0.86
C ILE A 31 8.77 13.55 -1.54
N LYS A 32 8.21 13.09 -2.67
CA LYS A 32 7.19 13.85 -3.39
C LYS A 32 5.89 13.85 -2.58
N TYR A 33 5.35 15.03 -2.34
CA TYR A 33 4.06 15.22 -1.68
C TYR A 33 2.97 15.58 -2.71
N LEU A 34 1.81 14.94 -2.61
CA LEU A 34 0.61 15.33 -3.33
C LEU A 34 -0.47 15.73 -2.32
N PHE A 35 -0.87 17.00 -2.36
CA PHE A 35 -2.01 17.44 -1.58
C PHE A 35 -3.30 16.77 -2.09
N GLU A 36 -4.06 16.18 -1.19
CA GLU A 36 -5.37 15.60 -1.50
C GLU A 36 -6.40 16.74 -1.65
N ILE A 37 -6.61 17.16 -2.90
CA ILE A 37 -7.56 18.23 -3.26
C ILE A 37 -9.00 17.68 -3.41
N THR A 38 -9.15 16.36 -3.58
CA THR A 38 -10.43 15.72 -3.88
C THR A 38 -11.33 15.69 -2.65
N ARG A 39 -12.47 16.37 -2.70
CA ARG A 39 -13.56 16.25 -1.71
C ARG A 39 -14.14 14.82 -1.60
N GLY A 40 -13.74 13.90 -2.49
CA GLY A 40 -14.21 12.52 -2.55
C GLY A 40 -13.38 11.48 -1.77
N GLY A 41 -12.38 11.91 -1.00
CA GLY A 41 -11.60 11.04 -0.11
C GLY A 41 -10.51 10.20 -0.80
N LEU A 42 -10.07 9.15 -0.09
CA LEU A 42 -8.90 8.32 -0.42
C LEU A 42 -8.91 7.77 -1.85
N ASN A 43 -10.01 7.18 -2.30
CA ASN A 43 -10.06 6.49 -3.59
C ASN A 43 -9.86 7.44 -4.79
N PRO A 44 -10.58 8.57 -4.89
CA PRO A 44 -10.27 9.62 -5.88
C PRO A 44 -8.84 10.16 -5.79
N ALA A 45 -8.29 10.30 -4.57
CA ALA A 45 -6.94 10.78 -4.36
C ALA A 45 -5.90 9.82 -4.96
N LEU A 46 -6.06 8.50 -4.72
CA LEU A 46 -5.23 7.45 -5.30
C LEU A 46 -5.37 7.38 -6.83
N SER A 47 -6.59 7.50 -7.36
CA SER A 47 -6.82 7.56 -8.81
C SER A 47 -6.09 8.74 -9.45
N ARG A 48 -6.12 9.91 -8.81
CA ARG A 48 -5.37 11.09 -9.26
C ARG A 48 -3.86 10.85 -9.19
N ALA A 49 -3.36 10.31 -8.08
CA ALA A 49 -1.94 10.00 -7.91
C ALA A 49 -1.45 9.02 -8.98
N SER A 50 -2.21 7.95 -9.24
CA SER A 50 -1.93 6.95 -10.29
C SER A 50 -1.80 7.58 -11.67
N ARG A 51 -2.71 8.52 -12.03
CA ARG A 51 -2.63 9.26 -13.30
C ARG A 51 -1.39 10.15 -13.38
N ILE A 52 -1.06 10.87 -12.31
CA ILE A 52 0.11 11.76 -12.26
C ILE A 52 1.40 10.96 -12.45
N VAL A 53 1.59 9.88 -11.68
CA VAL A 53 2.81 9.07 -11.81
C VAL A 53 2.85 8.30 -13.13
N GLY A 54 1.68 7.92 -13.67
CA GLY A 54 1.55 7.35 -15.00
C GLY A 54 2.05 8.30 -16.11
N ALA A 55 1.79 9.59 -15.98
CA ALA A 55 2.32 10.63 -16.88
C ALA A 55 3.84 10.78 -16.77
N TRP A 56 4.44 10.44 -15.63
CA TRP A 56 5.90 10.37 -15.44
C TRP A 56 6.53 9.07 -15.98
N GLY A 57 5.76 8.21 -16.67
CA GLY A 57 6.26 6.95 -17.22
C GLY A 57 6.45 5.86 -16.16
N VAL A 58 5.83 5.99 -14.98
CA VAL A 58 5.70 4.89 -14.01
C VAL A 58 4.64 3.93 -14.54
N ARG A 59 4.96 2.62 -14.57
CA ARG A 59 4.06 1.58 -15.14
C ARG A 59 3.14 0.94 -14.10
N LYS A 60 3.53 0.95 -12.83
CA LYS A 60 2.78 0.37 -11.72
C LYS A 60 2.89 1.26 -10.50
N ILE A 61 1.82 1.32 -9.72
CA ILE A 61 1.79 1.97 -8.42
C ILE A 61 1.64 0.89 -7.36
N LEU A 62 2.36 1.03 -6.24
CA LEU A 62 2.15 0.28 -5.02
C LEU A 62 1.54 1.23 -4.01
N VAL A 63 0.30 0.94 -3.60
CA VAL A 63 -0.40 1.67 -2.55
C VAL A 63 -0.17 0.95 -1.23
N LEU A 64 0.29 1.71 -0.24
CA LEU A 64 0.59 1.24 1.12
C LEU A 64 -0.01 2.25 2.12
N PRO A 65 -1.00 1.85 2.95
CA PRO A 65 -1.46 2.61 4.10
C PRO A 65 -0.32 2.91 5.09
N SER A 66 -0.45 3.99 5.86
CA SER A 66 0.59 4.47 6.78
C SER A 66 0.60 3.78 8.15
N ASP A 67 -0.41 2.97 8.43
CA ASP A 67 -0.73 2.32 9.71
C ASP A 67 -0.27 0.86 9.76
N LEU A 68 0.72 0.49 8.95
CA LEU A 68 1.33 -0.84 8.90
C LEU A 68 2.69 -0.86 9.61
N PRO A 69 2.72 -1.00 10.94
CA PRO A 69 3.95 -0.91 11.73
C PRO A 69 4.92 -2.06 11.48
N MET A 70 4.42 -3.20 11.01
CA MET A 70 5.22 -4.41 10.78
C MET A 70 5.70 -4.54 9.33
N VAL A 71 5.51 -3.51 8.49
CA VAL A 71 5.82 -3.60 7.06
C VAL A 71 7.27 -4.00 6.81
N ASP A 72 7.46 -5.06 6.03
CA ASP A 72 8.78 -5.58 5.67
C ASP A 72 9.12 -5.32 4.20
N ARG A 73 10.39 -4.99 3.95
CA ARG A 73 10.90 -4.68 2.61
C ARG A 73 10.78 -5.87 1.66
N ASN A 74 11.10 -7.08 2.11
CA ASN A 74 11.09 -8.27 1.25
C ASN A 74 9.66 -8.60 0.83
N ASP A 75 8.69 -8.38 1.71
CA ASP A 75 7.29 -8.56 1.40
C ASP A 75 6.77 -7.54 0.39
N LEU A 76 7.19 -6.27 0.48
CA LEU A 76 6.89 -5.28 -0.57
C LEU A 76 7.54 -5.66 -1.92
N CYS A 77 8.81 -6.09 -1.90
CA CYS A 77 9.51 -6.54 -3.11
C CYS A 77 8.80 -7.74 -3.75
N LEU A 78 8.40 -8.73 -2.94
CA LEU A 78 7.66 -9.91 -3.38
C LEU A 78 6.33 -9.52 -4.02
N LEU A 79 5.60 -8.57 -3.42
CA LEU A 79 4.31 -8.10 -3.93
C LEU A 79 4.47 -7.43 -5.30
N VAL A 80 5.49 -6.58 -5.47
CA VAL A 80 5.83 -5.96 -6.76
C VAL A 80 6.24 -7.00 -7.80
N ALA A 81 7.02 -8.00 -7.40
CA ALA A 81 7.47 -9.08 -8.28
C ALA A 81 6.31 -9.95 -8.77
N ARG A 82 5.40 -10.33 -7.86
CA ARG A 82 4.23 -11.18 -8.16
C ARG A 82 3.16 -10.47 -8.98
N ALA A 83 3.04 -9.14 -8.87
CA ALA A 83 2.24 -8.37 -9.81
C ALA A 83 2.75 -8.51 -11.26
N GLY A 84 4.03 -8.83 -11.46
CA GLY A 84 4.59 -9.06 -12.79
C GLY A 84 4.58 -7.80 -13.66
N ARG A 85 4.63 -7.94 -14.99
CA ARG A 85 4.70 -6.77 -15.89
C ARG A 85 3.34 -6.09 -16.12
N ALA A 86 2.27 -6.87 -16.24
CA ALA A 86 0.94 -6.39 -16.60
C ALA A 86 -0.15 -6.76 -15.56
N GLY A 87 0.18 -7.59 -14.57
CA GLY A 87 -0.77 -7.99 -13.54
C GLY A 87 -0.79 -7.04 -12.34
N ALA A 88 -1.50 -7.48 -11.32
CA ALA A 88 -1.62 -6.83 -10.04
C ALA A 88 -1.34 -7.81 -8.90
N ALA A 89 -1.01 -7.28 -7.73
CA ALA A 89 -0.90 -8.07 -6.50
C ALA A 89 -1.56 -7.32 -5.34
N ILE A 90 -2.15 -8.08 -4.42
CA ILE A 90 -2.89 -7.56 -3.26
C ILE A 90 -2.45 -8.28 -2.00
N ALA A 91 -2.21 -7.54 -0.92
CA ALA A 91 -2.09 -8.09 0.43
C ALA A 91 -3.34 -7.66 1.22
N PRO A 92 -4.16 -8.61 1.70
CA PRO A 92 -5.30 -8.32 2.56
C PRO A 92 -4.87 -8.02 4.01
N ASP A 93 -5.82 -7.50 4.79
CA ASP A 93 -5.77 -7.52 6.25
C ASP A 93 -5.84 -8.97 6.80
N ARG A 94 -5.67 -9.12 8.12
CA ARG A 94 -5.75 -10.43 8.81
C ARG A 94 -7.10 -11.14 8.68
N TRP A 95 -8.16 -10.42 8.35
CA TRP A 95 -9.53 -10.96 8.24
C TRP A 95 -9.98 -11.19 6.80
N LEU A 96 -9.14 -10.93 5.80
CA LEU A 96 -9.48 -10.96 4.38
C LEU A 96 -10.65 -10.05 4.00
N ARG A 97 -10.79 -8.90 4.66
CA ARG A 97 -11.83 -7.90 4.40
C ARG A 97 -11.24 -6.62 3.86
N GLY A 98 -10.22 -6.09 4.54
CA GLY A 98 -9.45 -4.92 4.16
C GLY A 98 -8.33 -5.21 3.16
N THR A 99 -7.80 -4.15 2.55
CA THR A 99 -6.64 -4.20 1.66
C THR A 99 -5.51 -3.39 2.27
N ASN A 100 -4.42 -4.05 2.62
CA ASN A 100 -3.28 -3.42 3.30
C ASN A 100 -2.11 -3.18 2.33
N ALA A 101 -2.07 -3.83 1.18
CA ALA A 101 -1.20 -3.40 0.09
C ALA A 101 -1.84 -3.72 -1.25
N LEU A 102 -1.67 -2.83 -2.23
CA LEU A 102 -2.19 -3.05 -3.58
C LEU A 102 -1.21 -2.52 -4.62
N CYS A 103 -0.71 -3.41 -5.47
CA CYS A 103 0.11 -3.06 -6.62
C CYS A 103 -0.70 -3.26 -7.91
N VAL A 104 -0.90 -2.18 -8.68
CA VAL A 104 -1.69 -2.18 -9.92
C VAL A 104 -1.00 -1.40 -11.04
N PRO A 105 -1.29 -1.72 -12.32
CA PRO A 105 -0.82 -0.92 -13.46
C PRO A 105 -1.42 0.49 -13.46
N THR A 106 -0.58 1.50 -13.68
CA THR A 106 -1.00 2.93 -13.72
C THR A 106 -1.79 3.30 -14.97
N ARG A 107 -1.59 2.56 -16.06
CA ARG A 107 -2.28 2.76 -17.36
C ARG A 107 -3.52 1.87 -17.52
N SER A 108 -4.09 1.42 -16.41
CA SER A 108 -5.33 0.64 -16.41
C SER A 108 -6.54 1.50 -16.08
N THR A 109 -7.74 0.99 -16.37
CA THR A 109 -9.01 1.57 -15.92
C THR A 109 -9.39 1.17 -14.49
N PHE A 110 -8.42 0.69 -13.70
CA PHE A 110 -8.66 0.17 -12.36
C PHE A 110 -9.10 1.28 -11.39
N ASN A 111 -10.24 1.08 -10.75
CA ASN A 111 -10.77 1.99 -9.74
C ASN A 111 -10.42 1.51 -8.33
N PHE A 112 -9.73 2.35 -7.56
CA PHE A 112 -9.48 2.08 -6.15
C PHE A 112 -10.78 2.09 -5.35
N GLN A 113 -10.93 1.11 -4.45
CA GLN A 113 -12.11 0.87 -3.63
C GLN A 113 -11.73 0.51 -2.18
N PHE A 114 -10.73 1.18 -1.63
CA PHE A 114 -10.35 1.10 -0.22
C PHE A 114 -11.51 1.48 0.71
N GLY A 115 -11.52 0.87 1.89
CA GLY A 115 -12.60 0.95 2.88
C GLY A 115 -13.18 -0.42 3.20
N PHE A 116 -14.43 -0.43 3.67
CA PHE A 116 -15.15 -1.64 4.06
C PHE A 116 -15.21 -2.66 2.92
N GLU A 117 -14.73 -3.87 3.19
CA GLU A 117 -14.69 -5.01 2.25
C GLU A 117 -13.91 -4.72 0.95
N SER A 118 -12.91 -3.85 1.06
CA SER A 118 -12.05 -3.46 -0.07
C SER A 118 -11.32 -4.64 -0.72
N TYR A 119 -10.97 -5.68 0.03
CA TYR A 119 -10.32 -6.87 -0.55
C TYR A 119 -11.19 -7.52 -1.62
N ALA A 120 -12.45 -7.79 -1.31
CA ALA A 120 -13.40 -8.38 -2.26
C ALA A 120 -13.66 -7.43 -3.45
N LYS A 121 -13.86 -6.14 -3.16
CA LYS A 121 -14.11 -5.11 -4.19
C LYS A 121 -12.94 -4.99 -5.17
N HIS A 122 -11.70 -4.96 -4.69
CA HIS A 122 -10.51 -4.91 -5.54
C HIS A 122 -10.34 -6.17 -6.41
N ARG A 123 -10.72 -7.35 -5.91
CA ARG A 123 -10.70 -8.58 -6.70
C ARG A 123 -11.70 -8.54 -7.85
N ILE A 124 -12.92 -8.08 -7.58
CA ILE A 124 -13.96 -7.90 -8.60
C ILE A 124 -13.49 -6.87 -9.64
N GLU A 125 -12.93 -5.76 -9.19
CA GLU A 125 -12.45 -4.70 -10.08
C GLU A 125 -11.28 -5.14 -10.98
N ALA A 126 -10.37 -5.96 -10.45
CA ALA A 126 -9.29 -6.53 -11.25
C ALA A 126 -9.85 -7.43 -12.36
N GLY A 127 -10.86 -8.24 -12.06
CA GLY A 127 -11.58 -9.04 -13.06
C GLY A 127 -12.26 -8.16 -14.12
N ARG A 128 -12.93 -7.08 -13.70
CA ARG A 128 -13.56 -6.10 -14.62
C ARG A 128 -12.55 -5.47 -15.59
N CYS A 129 -11.32 -5.26 -15.16
CA CYS A 129 -10.25 -4.65 -15.95
C CYS A 129 -9.40 -5.67 -16.72
N ASP A 130 -9.73 -6.96 -16.67
CA ASP A 130 -8.92 -8.06 -17.22
C ASP A 130 -7.47 -8.05 -16.70
N ILE A 131 -7.29 -7.74 -15.41
CA ILE A 131 -5.99 -7.71 -14.74
C ILE A 131 -5.87 -8.98 -13.90
N LYS A 132 -4.87 -9.80 -14.21
CA LYS A 132 -4.51 -10.95 -13.36
C LYS A 132 -4.04 -10.44 -11.99
N LEU A 133 -4.85 -10.67 -10.97
CA LEU A 133 -4.57 -10.29 -9.59
C LEU A 133 -4.10 -11.48 -8.76
N VAL A 134 -2.94 -11.36 -8.13
CA VAL A 134 -2.39 -12.36 -7.22
C VAL A 134 -2.62 -11.92 -5.77
N SER A 135 -3.30 -12.73 -4.97
CA SER A 135 -3.44 -12.48 -3.54
C SER A 135 -2.27 -13.07 -2.75
N LEU A 136 -1.68 -12.26 -1.87
CA LEU A 136 -0.51 -12.58 -1.06
C LEU A 136 -0.76 -12.17 0.39
N PRO A 137 -1.40 -13.02 1.20
CA PRO A 137 -1.46 -12.82 2.65
C PRO A 137 -0.03 -12.87 3.22
N ARG A 138 0.42 -11.78 3.85
CA ARG A 138 1.74 -11.68 4.49
C ARG A 138 1.57 -11.15 5.91
N CYS A 139 2.23 -11.77 6.88
CA CYS A 139 2.12 -11.38 8.29
C CYS A 139 2.49 -9.91 8.50
N SER A 140 3.60 -9.45 7.90
CA SER A 140 4.08 -8.05 7.94
C SER A 140 3.09 -7.02 7.39
N LEU A 141 2.17 -7.43 6.51
CA LEU A 141 1.18 -6.56 5.87
C LEU A 141 -0.22 -6.77 6.44
N SER A 142 -0.45 -7.82 7.24
CA SER A 142 -1.78 -8.19 7.72
C SER A 142 -2.26 -7.42 8.95
N PHE A 143 -1.34 -6.72 9.63
CA PHE A 143 -1.60 -5.97 10.85
C PHE A 143 -1.56 -4.47 10.61
N ASP A 144 -2.74 -3.88 10.59
CA ASP A 144 -3.05 -2.46 10.60
C ASP A 144 -3.50 -2.00 11.99
N VAL A 145 -3.14 -0.77 12.35
CA VAL A 145 -3.48 -0.15 13.63
C VAL A 145 -4.63 0.83 13.44
N ASP A 146 -5.87 0.35 13.63
CA ASP A 146 -7.08 1.14 13.45
C ASP A 146 -7.67 1.63 14.80
N TRP A 147 -7.47 0.87 15.87
CA TRP A 147 -8.10 1.09 17.17
C TRP A 147 -7.07 1.24 18.29
N PRO A 148 -7.40 1.97 19.39
CA PRO A 148 -6.50 2.10 20.53
C PRO A 148 -6.03 0.76 21.12
N ARG A 149 -6.87 -0.29 21.06
CA ARG A 149 -6.50 -1.65 21.49
C ARG A 149 -5.39 -2.27 20.63
N ASP A 150 -5.27 -1.87 19.36
CA ASP A 150 -4.29 -2.42 18.43
C ASP A 150 -2.88 -1.96 18.84
N LEU A 151 -2.76 -0.80 19.51
CA LEU A 151 -1.49 -0.34 20.12
C LEU A 151 -1.00 -1.27 21.23
N LEU A 152 -1.90 -1.89 22.00
CA LEU A 152 -1.54 -2.85 23.05
C LEU A 152 -1.06 -4.18 22.47
N GLN A 153 -1.42 -4.50 21.23
CA GLN A 153 -0.92 -5.69 20.53
C GLN A 153 0.51 -5.45 19.99
N LEU A 154 0.91 -4.20 19.75
CA LEU A 154 2.28 -3.91 19.30
C LEU A 154 3.34 -4.26 20.33
N SER A 155 3.08 -4.04 21.62
CA SER A 155 4.02 -4.36 22.69
C SER A 155 4.20 -5.88 22.85
N SER A 156 3.16 -6.68 22.60
CA SER A 156 3.26 -8.14 22.64
C SER A 156 3.94 -8.73 21.40
N PHE A 157 3.74 -8.13 20.21
CA PHE A 157 4.45 -8.55 18.99
C PHE A 157 5.97 -8.30 19.06
N GLN A 158 6.40 -7.18 19.65
CA GLN A 158 7.83 -6.89 19.86
C GLN A 158 8.51 -7.92 20.78
N LEU A 159 7.82 -8.38 21.83
CA LEU A 159 8.34 -9.40 22.75
C LEU A 159 8.39 -10.80 22.12
N THR A 160 7.47 -11.14 21.22
CA THR A 160 7.52 -12.42 20.52
C THR A 160 8.61 -12.51 19.45
N HIS A 161 9.04 -11.40 18.84
CA HIS A 161 10.03 -11.43 17.75
C HIS A 161 11.51 -11.54 18.21
N GLU A 162 11.81 -11.43 19.51
CA GLU A 162 13.16 -11.76 20.03
C GLU A 162 13.44 -13.27 20.11
N GLY A 163 12.43 -14.14 19.91
CA GLY A 163 12.55 -15.60 20.13
C GLY A 163 12.63 -16.51 18.89
N TRP A 164 12.58 -15.99 17.66
CA TRP A 164 12.41 -16.83 16.46
C TRP A 164 13.67 -17.01 15.59
N TRP A 165 14.82 -16.48 16.01
CA TRP A 165 16.08 -16.58 15.24
C TRP A 165 16.80 -17.93 15.32
N ASN A 166 16.25 -18.95 15.99
CA ASN A 166 16.88 -20.28 16.10
C ASN A 166 15.87 -21.42 15.92
N ARG A 167 15.34 -21.61 14.71
CA ARG A 167 14.90 -22.92 14.23
C ARG A 167 14.73 -22.98 12.72
#